data_AF-A0A091WE37-F1
#
_entry.id   AF-A0A091WE37-F1
#
_cell.length_a   1.000
_cell.length_b   1.000
_cell.length_c   1.000
_cell.angle_alpha   90.00
_cell.angle_beta   90.00
_cell.angle_gamma   90.00
#
_symmetry.space_group_name_H-M   'P 1'
#
loop_
_entity.id
_entity.type
_entity.pdbx_description
1 polymer ?
#
loop_
_entity_poly.entity_id
_entity_poly.type
_entity_poly.pdbx_seq_one_letter_code
_entity_poly.pdbx_strand_id
1 'polypeptide(L)' 'DLAARNCLVTEKNTLKISDFGMSREEEDGIYASTGGMKQIPVKWTAPEALSY' A
#
# COMPACT_ATOMS: atom_id res chain seq x y z
N ASP A 1 -0.02 -0.05 0.87
CA ASP A 1 0.01 -1.43 1.36
C ASP A 1 -1.19 -2.19 0.83
N LEU A 2 -1.13 -2.64 -0.43
CA LEU A 2 -2.22 -3.40 -1.02
C LEU A 2 -1.89 -4.90 -0.94
N ALA A 3 -2.70 -5.63 -0.18
CA ALA A 3 -2.58 -7.07 -0.03
C ALA A 3 -3.94 -7.66 0.34
N ALA A 4 -4.13 -8.98 0.11
CA ALA A 4 -5.39 -9.66 0.42
C ALA A 4 -5.82 -9.45 1.90
N ARG A 5 -4.87 -9.39 2.84
CA ARG A 5 -5.11 -9.11 4.26
C ARG A 5 -5.71 -7.72 4.54
N ASN A 6 -5.52 -6.76 3.62
CA ASN A 6 -6.02 -5.39 3.73
C ASN A 6 -7.29 -5.19 2.87
N CYS A 7 -7.87 -6.28 2.36
CA CYS A 7 -9.16 -6.27 1.69
C CYS A 7 -10.24 -6.78 2.64
N LEU A 8 -11.37 -6.09 2.68
CA LEU A 8 -12.57 -6.50 3.42
C LEU A 8 -13.60 -7.07 2.46
N VAL A 9 -14.35 -8.07 2.90
CA VAL A 9 -15.44 -8.69 2.13
C VAL A 9 -16.76 -8.43 2.83
N THR A 10 -17.73 -7.86 2.12
CA THR A 10 -19.08 -7.65 2.65
C THR A 10 -19.94 -8.91 2.52
N GLU A 11 -21.11 -8.93 3.16
CA GLU A 11 -22.09 -10.03 3.08
C GLU A 11 -22.53 -10.36 1.65
N LYS A 12 -22.45 -9.41 0.72
CA LYS A 12 -22.78 -9.60 -0.71
C LYS A 12 -21.57 -10.01 -1.55
N ASN A 13 -20.53 -10.56 -0.92
CA ASN A 13 -19.25 -10.90 -1.56
C ASN A 13 -18.60 -9.73 -2.32
N THR A 14 -18.85 -8.49 -1.88
CA THR A 14 -18.21 -7.30 -2.48
C THR A 14 -16.89 -7.04 -1.78
N LEU A 15 -15.80 -6.91 -2.55
CA LEU A 15 -14.49 -6.57 -2.02
C LEU A 15 -14.34 -5.06 -1.87
N LYS A 16 -13.79 -4.62 -0.72
CA LYS A 16 -13.45 -3.22 -0.45
C LYS A 16 -11.99 -3.11 0.02
N ILE A 17 -11.28 -2.13 -0.49
CA ILE A 17 -9.92 -1.81 -0.03
C ILE A 17 -10.01 -1.18 1.35
N SER A 18 -9.09 -1.57 2.23
CA SER A 18 -8.93 -1.03 3.58
C SER A 18 -7.44 -0.77 3.86
N ASP A 19 -7.16 -0.30 5.07
CA ASP A 19 -5.82 0.06 5.56
C ASP A 19 -5.05 1.08 4.69
N PHE A 20 -5.50 2.33 4.80
CA PHE A 20 -4.90 3.48 4.12
C PHE A 20 -3.75 4.13 4.93
N GLY A 21 -3.23 3.49 5.98
CA GLY A 21 -2.19 4.09 6.85
C GLY A 21 -0.90 4.47 6.10
N MET A 22 -0.63 3.80 4.98
CA MET A 22 0.51 4.05 4.10
C MET A 22 0.14 4.75 2.79
N SER A 23 -1.12 5.16 2.57
CA SER A 23 -1.50 5.85 1.33
C SER A 23 -0.95 7.28 1.29
N ARG A 24 -0.63 7.76 0.10
CA ARG A 24 -0.22 9.13 -0.18
C ARG A 24 -0.96 9.62 -1.43
N GLU A 25 -1.28 10.89 -1.44
CA GLU A 25 -1.84 11.59 -2.59
C GLU A 25 -0.77 12.58 -3.05
N GLU A 26 -0.29 12.44 -4.28
CA GLU A 26 0.77 13.27 -4.87
C GLU A 26 0.26 13.83 -6.20
N GLU A 27 0.43 15.13 -6.44
CA GLU A 27 -0.05 15.80 -7.66
C GLU A 27 0.62 15.23 -8.93
N ASP A 28 1.92 14.92 -8.84
CA ASP A 28 2.71 14.35 -9.94
C ASP A 28 2.64 12.80 -9.98
N GLY A 29 1.89 12.18 -9.07
CA GLY A 29 1.68 10.73 -9.01
C GLY A 29 2.90 9.91 -8.54
N ILE A 30 4.02 10.55 -8.17
CA ILE A 30 5.24 9.88 -7.71
C ILE A 30 5.53 10.29 -6.28
N TYR A 31 5.54 9.32 -5.38
CA TYR A 31 5.98 9.49 -3.99
C TYR A 31 7.39 8.92 -3.82
N ALA A 32 8.34 9.75 -3.38
CA ALA A 32 9.66 9.30 -2.96
C ALA A 32 9.65 8.93 -1.47
N SER A 33 9.93 7.65 -1.19
CA SER A 33 10.05 7.13 0.17
C SER A 33 11.19 7.85 0.91
N THR A 34 10.91 8.42 2.08
CA THR A 34 11.97 8.82 3.01
C THR A 34 12.22 7.62 3.91
N GLY A 35 13.47 7.18 4.06
CA GLY A 35 13.91 5.89 4.65
C GLY A 35 13.56 5.59 6.13
N GLY A 36 12.42 6.07 6.62
CA GLY A 36 11.86 5.83 7.95
C GLY A 36 10.64 4.91 8.00
N MET A 37 10.16 4.36 6.87
CA MET A 37 9.05 3.38 6.91
C MET A 37 9.50 2.06 7.53
N LYS A 38 9.30 1.91 8.85
CA LYS A 38 9.73 0.76 9.65
C LYS A 38 9.11 -0.60 9.25
N GLN A 39 8.05 -0.62 8.44
CA GLN A 39 7.35 -1.85 8.04
C GLN A 39 6.91 -1.78 6.58
N ILE A 40 7.86 -1.89 5.66
CA ILE A 40 7.55 -2.05 4.24
C ILE A 40 7.18 -3.52 3.98
N PRO A 41 6.05 -3.82 3.34
CA PRO A 41 5.62 -5.18 3.03
C PRO A 41 6.42 -5.75 1.85
N VAL A 42 7.70 -6.09 2.06
CA VAL A 42 8.70 -6.42 1.01
C VAL A 42 8.19 -7.36 -0.09
N LYS A 43 7.44 -8.42 0.25
CA LYS A 43 6.92 -9.39 -0.74
C LYS A 43 5.79 -8.85 -1.63
N TRP A 44 5.21 -7.71 -1.25
CA TRP A 44 4.12 -7.01 -1.96
C TRP A 44 4.56 -5.64 -2.49
N THR A 45 5.83 -5.27 -2.32
CA THR A 45 6.38 -4.00 -2.80
C THR A 45 7.19 -4.24 -4.07
N ALA A 46 7.00 -3.37 -5.06
CA ALA A 46 7.75 -3.40 -6.31
C ALA A 46 9.24 -3.10 -6.06
N PRO A 47 10.17 -3.67 -6.85
CA PRO A 47 11.61 -3.56 -6.60
C PRO A 47 12.15 -2.12 -6.65
N GLU A 48 11.62 -1.28 -7.54
CA GLU A 48 11.97 0.13 -7.65
C GLU A 48 11.57 0.93 -6.41
N ALA A 49 10.45 0.58 -5.77
CA ALA A 49 9.98 1.21 -4.56
C ALA A 49 10.74 0.75 -3.30
N LEU A 50 11.45 -0.39 -3.38
CA LEU A 50 12.36 -0.86 -2.33
C LEU A 50 13.76 -0.26 -2.45
N SER A 51 14.11 0.26 -3.63
CA SER A 51 15.43 0.81 -3.94
C SER A 51 15.55 2.31 -3.62
N TYR A 52 14.46 2.93 -3.14
CA TYR A 52 14.32 4.36 -2.83
C TYR A 52 14.40 4.66 -1.34
#